data_AF-A0A383ER85-F1
#
_entry.id   AF-A0A383ER85-F1
#
_cell.length_a   1.000
_cell.length_b   1.000
_cell.length_c   1.000
_cell.angle_alpha   90.00
_cell.angle_beta   90.00
_cell.angle_gamma   90.00
#
_symmetry.space_group_name_H-M   'P 1'
#
loop_
_entity.id
_entity.type
_entity.pdbx_description
1 polymer ?
#
loop_
_entity_poly.entity_id
_entity_poly.type
_entity_poly.pdbx_seq_one_letter_code
_entity_poly.pdbx_strand_id
1 'polypeptide(L)' 'VIEAYGPVLIVLALLFGLFMTWGIGANDVANAMGPAVGSGAITMTVALVIAGVFE' A
#
# COMPACT_ATOMS: atom_id res chain seq x y z
N VAL A 1 10.60 -26.57 14.08
CA VAL A 1 10.74 -25.13 13.73
C VAL A 1 9.44 -24.38 13.94
N ILE A 2 8.34 -24.74 13.25
CA ILE A 2 7.02 -24.13 13.47
C ILE A 2 6.51 -24.33 14.90
N GLU A 3 6.67 -25.51 15.51
CA GLU A 3 6.23 -25.74 16.90
C GLU A 3 7.03 -24.93 17.93
N ALA A 4 8.29 -24.59 17.63
CA ALA A 4 9.17 -23.87 18.55
C ALA A 4 9.07 -22.34 18.40
N TYR A 5 8.78 -21.84 17.18
CA TYR A 5 8.84 -20.42 16.84
C TYR A 5 7.57 -19.89 16.15
N GLY A 6 6.49 -20.67 16.11
CA GLY A 6 5.24 -20.32 15.41
C GLY A 6 4.75 -18.88 15.67
N PRO A 7 4.66 -18.42 16.93
CA PRO A 7 4.26 -17.05 17.23
C PRO A 7 5.19 -15.98 16.64
N VAL A 8 6.51 -16.20 16.72
CA VAL A 8 7.51 -15.26 16.18
C VAL A 8 7.42 -15.19 14.67
N LEU A 9 7.22 -16.33 13.99
CA LEU A 9 7.06 -16.39 12.55
C LEU A 9 5.80 -15.68 12.06
N ILE A 10 4.69 -15.77 12.82
CA ILE A 10 3.45 -15.04 12.52
C ILE A 10 3.66 -13.53 12.64
N VAL A 11 4.31 -13.07 13.71
CA VAL A 11 4.61 -11.64 13.90
C VAL A 11 5.50 -11.12 12.77
N LEU A 12 6.54 -11.86 12.39
CA LEU A 12 7.40 -11.48 11.27
C LEU A 12 6.63 -11.46 9.95
N ALA A 13 5.78 -12.45 9.69
CA ALA A 13 4.95 -12.48 8.49
C ALA A 13 4.00 -11.27 8.40
N LEU A 14 3.39 -10.87 9.51
CA LEU A 14 2.57 -9.66 9.58
C LEU A 14 3.38 -8.39 9.32
N LEU A 15 4.55 -8.25 9.94
CA LEU A 15 5.41 -7.07 9.77
C LEU A 15 5.90 -6.92 8.32
N PHE A 16 6.41 -8.00 7.74
CA PHE A 16 6.85 -7.99 6.34
C PHE A 16 5.69 -7.83 5.37
N GLY A 17 4.56 -8.48 5.65
CA GLY A 17 3.32 -8.34 4.87
C GLY A 17 2.86 -6.89 4.81
N LEU A 18 2.70 -6.25 5.98
CA LEU A 18 2.29 -4.85 6.09
C LEU A 18 3.27 -3.90 5.41
N PHE A 19 4.58 -4.11 5.60
CA PHE A 19 5.62 -3.31 4.97
C PHE A 19 5.56 -3.38 3.44
N MET A 20 5.38 -4.57 2.88
CA MET A 20 5.28 -4.74 1.42
C MET A 20 3.98 -4.14 0.87
N THR A 21 2.83 -4.40 1.50
CA THR A 21 1.55 -3.86 1.03
C THR A 21 1.52 -2.34 1.04
N TRP A 22 2.16 -1.70 2.01
CA TRP A 22 2.28 -0.25 2.04
C TRP A 22 3.03 0.30 0.81
N GLY A 23 4.19 -0.29 0.51
CA GLY A 23 5.03 0.16 -0.61
C GLY A 23 4.39 -0.11 -1.98
N ILE A 24 3.77 -1.30 -2.13
CA ILE A 24 3.12 -1.70 -3.38
C ILE A 24 1.89 -0.83 -3.64
N GLY A 25 1.02 -0.63 -2.65
CA GLY A 25 -0.17 0.22 -2.80
C GLY A 25 0.18 1.67 -3.13
N ALA A 26 1.21 2.23 -2.49
CA ALA A 26 1.68 3.58 -2.83
C ALA A 26 2.24 3.68 -4.26
N ASN A 27 2.92 2.64 -4.75
CA ASN A 27 3.44 2.60 -6.11
C ASN A 27 2.31 2.53 -7.16
N ASP A 28 1.29 1.71 -6.89
CA ASP A 28 0.17 1.53 -7.81
C ASP A 28 -0.69 2.81 -7.91
N VAL A 29 -0.98 3.43 -6.76
CA VAL A 29 -1.68 4.73 -6.70
C VAL A 29 -0.91 5.81 -7.45
N ALA A 30 0.43 5.86 -7.34
CA ALA A 30 1.23 6.82 -8.11
C ALA A 30 1.19 6.55 -9.62
N ASN A 31 1.14 5.29 -10.04
CA ASN A 31 1.06 4.89 -11.43
C ASN A 31 -0.32 5.19 -12.05
N ALA A 32 -1.40 4.89 -11.32
CA ALA A 32 -2.77 5.12 -11.77
C ALA A 32 -3.19 6.60 -11.71
N MET A 33 -2.84 7.29 -10.62
CA MET A 33 -3.30 8.66 -10.35
C MET A 33 -2.28 9.73 -10.73
N GLY A 34 -1.02 9.37 -10.95
CA GLY A 34 0.06 10.29 -11.34
C GLY A 34 -0.23 11.10 -12.60
N PRO A 35 -0.71 10.51 -13.70
CA PRO A 35 -1.06 11.26 -14.91
C PRO A 35 -2.23 12.24 -14.70
N ALA A 36 -3.23 11.85 -13.90
CA ALA A 36 -4.41 12.68 -13.62
C ALA A 36 -4.07 13.87 -12.70
N VAL A 37 -3.20 13.67 -11.71
CA VAL A 37 -2.70 14.75 -10.85
C VAL A 37 -1.69 15.63 -11.60
N GLY A 38 -0.79 15.03 -12.39
CA GLY A 38 0.23 15.74 -13.16
C GLY A 38 -0.31 16.58 -14.32
N SER A 39 -1.45 16.20 -14.88
CA SER A 39 -2.17 16.99 -15.90
C SER A 39 -3.08 18.08 -15.31
N GLY A 40 -3.25 18.12 -13.99
CA GLY A 40 -4.13 19.06 -13.30
C GLY A 40 -5.63 18.70 -13.39
N ALA A 41 -5.97 17.50 -13.86
CA ALA A 41 -7.36 17.04 -13.91
C ALA A 41 -7.97 16.81 -12.52
N ILE A 42 -7.16 16.35 -11.55
CA ILE A 42 -7.54 16.18 -10.15
C ILE A 42 -6.42 16.66 -9.21
N THR A 43 -6.78 17.04 -7.98
CA THR A 43 -5.79 17.43 -6.96
C THR A 43 -5.24 16.21 -6.22
N MET A 44 -4.04 16.33 -5.64
CA MET A 44 -3.42 15.25 -4.87
C MET A 44 -4.32 14.75 -3.73
N THR A 45 -5.04 15.65 -3.05
CA THR A 45 -5.97 15.29 -1.98
C THR A 45 -7.14 14.44 -2.49
N VAL A 46 -7.69 14.77 -3.66
CA VAL A 46 -8.78 13.98 -4.27
C VAL A 46 -8.26 12.61 -4.70
N ALA A 47 -7.08 12.55 -5.31
CA ALA A 47 -6.45 11.28 -5.66
C ALA A 47 -6.23 10.38 -4.44
N LEU A 48 -5.82 10.93 -3.29
CA LEU A 48 -5.59 10.18 -2.06
C LEU A 48 -6.87 9.60 -1.46
N VAL A 49 -7.98 10.36 -1.51
CA VAL A 49 -9.29 9.90 -1.02
C VAL A 49 -9.86 8.82 -1.93
N ILE A 50 -9.73 8.97 -3.25
CA ILE A 50 -10.16 7.95 -4.22
C ILE A 50 -9.32 6.68 -4.03
N ALA A 51 -8.00 6.81 -3.98
CA ALA A 51 -7.09 5.70 -3.73
C ALA A 51 -7.48 4.94 -2.46
N GLY A 52 -7.61 5.60 -1.30
CA GLY A 52 -7.92 4.91 -0.04
C GLY A 52 -9.30 4.23 0.05
N VAL A 53 -10.20 4.46 -0.92
CA VAL A 53 -11.53 3.82 -0.97
C VAL A 53 -11.60 2.74 -2.04
N PHE A 54 -10.89 2.91 -3.15
CA PHE A 54 -11.01 2.08 -4.34
C PHE A 54 -9.78 1.19 -4.63
N GLU A 55 -8.63 1.45 -4.00
CA GLU A 55 -7.40 0.64 -3.99
C GLU A 55 -7.07 0.18 -2.56
#